data_AF-A0A180ERY5-F1
#
_entry.id   AF-A0A180ERY5-F1
#
_cell.length_a   1.000
_cell.length_b   1.000
_cell.length_c   1.000
_cell.angle_alpha   90.00
_cell.angle_beta   90.00
_cell.angle_gamma   90.00
#
_symmetry.space_group_name_H-M   'P 1'
#
loop_
_entity.id
_entity.type
_entity.pdbx_description
1 polymer ?
#
loop_
_entity_poly.entity_id
_entity_poly.type
_entity_poly.pdbx_seq_one_letter_code
_entity_poly.pdbx_strand_id
1 'polypeptide(L)'
;MYRLLSLFVLAILVTNCTFVQERYPTLPPGPYRGILELEYNPIVPNPKGAPIAEKTDLEFDEVLEGALPFTFDVVYETDTTFRMEIHNGEETIIVPAADIVTGRDQLQGRDTIRIDFPVYDTHISAYHEENVIEGVWVVHYRDNYRIPFKGYFGKGHRFTPLRKEPTADISGTWEVMFSDKDSEYPGIAEFTQNKNHLTGTFRTETGDYRYLEGTVQGNKAYLSVFDGSHAFLFEAKIGDDGSLVGTFRSGRHYIANWKATRNAEASLADPDNMTRMVDGTPLKFSFQNSKGELVSLDDERYQGKPKLIKIMGTWCPNCMDEAVFLKEYLQENETQDLEVIALAFERYGADDERSMAAIRRYEENMDVPWPVLLAGSSDKTEAGKALPMLSKVISYPTLLFVDRNNQVTRIHTGFNGPATSQYADFKRSFDTSVRELLEGDASK
;
A
#
# COMPACT_ATOMS: atom_id res chain seq x y z
N MET A 1 36.40 -17.95 -67.65
CA MET A 1 36.40 -18.47 -66.26
C MET A 1 36.35 -17.39 -65.17
N TYR A 2 36.24 -16.09 -65.50
CA TYR A 2 36.22 -15.00 -64.49
C TYR A 2 34.91 -14.20 -64.40
N ARG A 3 33.88 -14.50 -65.22
CA ARG A 3 32.57 -13.79 -65.18
C ARG A 3 31.46 -14.52 -64.44
N LEU A 4 31.64 -15.81 -64.08
CA LEU A 4 30.67 -16.56 -63.27
C LEU A 4 30.94 -16.47 -61.76
N LEU A 5 32.13 -16.01 -61.34
CA LEU A 5 32.47 -15.89 -59.93
C LEU A 5 31.89 -14.61 -59.29
N SER A 6 31.63 -13.57 -60.10
CA SER A 6 31.12 -12.27 -59.61
C SER A 6 29.62 -12.29 -59.29
N LEU A 7 28.84 -13.19 -59.91
CA LEU A 7 27.41 -13.34 -59.63
C LEU A 7 27.13 -14.23 -58.40
N PHE A 8 28.07 -15.09 -58.03
CA PHE A 8 27.91 -15.94 -56.83
C PHE A 8 28.30 -15.21 -55.54
N VAL A 9 29.23 -14.24 -55.61
CA VAL A 9 29.62 -13.42 -54.45
C VAL A 9 28.58 -12.33 -54.13
N LEU A 10 27.80 -11.88 -55.12
CA LEU A 10 26.72 -10.90 -54.89
C LEU A 10 25.45 -11.54 -54.31
N ALA A 11 25.24 -12.85 -54.49
CA ALA A 11 24.09 -13.57 -53.94
C ALA A 11 24.24 -13.94 -52.45
N ILE A 12 25.47 -13.93 -51.91
CA ILE A 12 25.73 -14.27 -50.50
C ILE A 12 25.55 -13.05 -49.57
N LEU A 13 25.43 -11.83 -50.11
CA LEU A 13 25.29 -10.61 -49.33
C LEU A 13 23.83 -10.22 -49.02
N VAL A 14 22.83 -10.99 -49.46
CA VAL A 14 21.40 -10.65 -49.27
C VAL A 14 20.63 -11.59 -48.34
N THR A 15 21.31 -12.51 -47.64
CA THR A 15 20.65 -13.44 -46.70
C THR A 15 21.16 -13.33 -45.27
N ASN A 16 21.69 -12.18 -44.87
CA ASN A 16 21.75 -11.83 -43.46
C ASN A 16 20.43 -11.16 -43.08
N CYS A 17 19.34 -11.94 -43.07
CA CYS A 17 18.27 -11.65 -42.14
C CYS A 17 18.88 -11.81 -40.75
N THR A 18 19.32 -10.70 -40.16
CA THR A 18 19.59 -10.64 -38.73
C THR A 18 18.26 -10.90 -38.05
N PHE A 19 17.99 -12.16 -37.72
CA PHE A 19 16.91 -12.52 -36.82
C PHE A 19 17.37 -11.99 -35.46
N VAL A 20 16.93 -10.78 -35.11
CA VAL A 20 16.92 -10.38 -33.70
C VAL A 20 15.87 -11.30 -33.10
N GLN A 21 16.33 -12.42 -32.55
CA GLN A 21 15.50 -13.22 -31.68
C GLN A 21 15.21 -12.31 -30.49
N GLU A 22 14.03 -11.69 -30.48
CA GLU A 22 13.51 -11.07 -29.27
C GLU A 22 13.54 -12.18 -28.22
N ARG A 23 14.52 -12.08 -27.32
CA ARG A 23 14.81 -13.14 -26.34
C ARG A 23 13.67 -13.24 -25.31
N TYR A 24 12.73 -12.29 -25.35
CA TYR A 24 11.65 -12.09 -24.42
C TYR A 24 10.41 -11.64 -25.20
N PRO A 25 9.31 -12.41 -25.19
CA PRO A 25 8.19 -12.23 -26.11
C PRO A 25 7.20 -11.12 -25.71
N THR A 26 7.40 -10.42 -24.60
CA THR A 26 6.44 -9.44 -24.09
C THR A 26 7.09 -8.14 -23.63
N LEU A 27 7.74 -8.15 -22.48
CA LEU A 27 8.40 -6.98 -21.90
C LEU A 27 9.91 -7.25 -21.79
N PRO A 28 10.78 -6.27 -22.08
CA PRO A 28 12.19 -6.35 -21.72
C PRO A 28 12.40 -6.67 -20.22
N PRO A 29 13.26 -7.63 -19.84
CA PRO A 29 13.58 -7.88 -18.44
C PRO A 29 14.45 -6.78 -17.84
N GLY A 30 14.29 -6.55 -16.54
CA GLY A 30 15.07 -5.58 -15.77
C GLY A 30 14.25 -4.35 -15.37
N PRO A 31 14.92 -3.19 -15.15
CA PRO A 31 14.33 -2.11 -14.38
C PRO A 31 13.42 -1.22 -15.21
N TYR A 32 12.31 -0.84 -14.59
CA TYR A 32 11.36 0.13 -15.07
C TYR A 32 11.14 1.24 -14.06
N ARG A 33 10.86 2.42 -14.60
CA ARG A 33 10.29 3.53 -13.85
C ARG A 33 8.80 3.64 -14.17
N GLY A 34 7.96 3.29 -13.20
CA GLY A 34 6.52 3.52 -13.21
C GLY A 34 6.19 4.96 -12.79
N ILE A 35 5.11 5.51 -13.34
CA ILE A 35 4.55 6.80 -12.99
C ILE A 35 3.04 6.69 -12.96
N LEU A 36 2.43 7.16 -11.87
CA LEU A 36 1.01 7.43 -11.77
C LEU A 36 0.77 8.95 -11.85
N GLU A 37 -0.05 9.39 -12.79
CA GLU A 37 -0.38 10.82 -12.98
C GLU A 37 -1.55 11.20 -12.08
N LEU A 38 -1.25 11.74 -10.89
CA LEU A 38 -2.24 12.10 -9.88
C LEU A 38 -3.02 13.37 -10.25
N GLU A 39 -2.38 14.26 -10.99
CA GLU A 39 -3.06 15.41 -11.58
C GLU A 39 -3.40 15.11 -13.03
N TYR A 40 -4.67 15.32 -13.39
CA TYR A 40 -5.07 15.27 -14.78
C TYR A 40 -4.52 16.52 -15.43
N ASN A 41 -3.45 16.36 -16.21
CA ASN A 41 -2.88 17.39 -17.05
C ASN A 41 -3.31 17.09 -18.50
N PRO A 42 -4.59 17.28 -18.88
CA PRO A 42 -4.90 17.34 -20.28
C PRO A 42 -4.09 18.52 -20.80
N ILE A 43 -3.33 18.32 -21.87
CA ILE A 43 -2.83 19.44 -22.65
C ILE A 43 -4.08 20.15 -23.17
N VAL A 44 -4.67 21.04 -22.38
CA VAL A 44 -5.69 21.97 -22.82
C VAL A 44 -4.89 23.02 -23.56
N PRO A 45 -5.07 23.19 -24.88
CA PRO A 45 -4.57 24.38 -25.54
C PRO A 45 -5.24 25.53 -24.79
N ASN A 46 -4.51 26.29 -23.98
CA ASN A 46 -5.05 27.42 -23.23
C ASN A 46 -5.38 28.52 -24.24
N PRO A 47 -6.64 28.68 -24.69
CA PRO A 47 -6.93 29.59 -25.79
C PRO A 47 -7.04 31.04 -25.30
N LYS A 48 -7.04 31.28 -23.98
CA LYS A 48 -7.41 32.57 -23.37
C LYS A 48 -6.61 33.04 -22.16
N GLY A 49 -5.52 32.37 -21.75
CA GLY A 49 -4.54 32.94 -20.81
C GLY A 49 -5.10 33.34 -19.44
N ALA A 50 -6.17 32.70 -18.95
CA ALA A 50 -6.71 33.01 -17.62
C ALA A 50 -5.86 32.31 -16.52
N PRO A 51 -5.57 32.99 -15.40
CA PRO A 51 -4.80 32.41 -14.30
C PRO A 51 -5.63 31.37 -13.52
N ILE A 52 -4.97 30.28 -13.13
CA ILE A 52 -5.52 29.19 -12.31
C ILE A 52 -5.42 29.59 -10.82
N ALA A 53 -6.47 29.35 -10.04
CA ALA A 53 -6.56 29.79 -8.64
C ALA A 53 -5.65 28.99 -7.69
N GLU A 54 -4.94 29.73 -6.83
CA GLU A 54 -4.15 29.34 -5.64
C GLU A 54 -3.16 28.17 -5.80
N LYS A 55 -2.03 28.49 -6.45
CA LYS A 55 -0.76 27.82 -6.18
C LYS A 55 -0.18 28.41 -4.90
N THR A 56 0.05 27.59 -3.88
CA THR A 56 1.16 27.86 -2.94
C THR A 56 2.42 28.05 -3.79
N ASP A 57 3.31 28.99 -3.46
CA ASP A 57 4.55 29.31 -4.21
C ASP A 57 5.58 28.15 -4.20
N LEU A 58 5.16 26.96 -4.62
CA LEU A 58 5.89 25.72 -4.70
C LEU A 58 6.05 25.38 -6.19
N GLU A 59 6.92 26.09 -6.89
CA GLU A 59 7.35 25.64 -8.22
C GLU A 59 8.29 24.43 -8.05
N PHE A 60 7.89 23.27 -8.54
CA PHE A 60 8.69 22.04 -8.52
C PHE A 60 9.39 21.84 -9.88
N ASP A 61 10.49 22.55 -10.11
CA ASP A 61 11.19 22.52 -11.42
C ASP A 61 11.82 21.17 -11.80
N GLU A 62 11.92 20.23 -10.86
CA GLU A 62 12.80 19.04 -10.97
C GLU A 62 12.04 17.72 -11.06
N VAL A 63 10.75 17.75 -10.71
CA VAL A 63 9.83 16.61 -10.71
C VAL A 63 8.55 17.09 -11.36
N LEU A 64 7.94 16.26 -12.22
CA LEU A 64 6.66 16.59 -12.81
C LEU A 64 5.59 16.72 -11.70
N GLU A 65 4.98 17.89 -11.58
CA GLU A 65 3.94 18.18 -10.58
C GLU A 65 2.82 17.13 -10.65
N GLY A 66 2.44 16.57 -9.50
CA GLY A 66 1.40 15.54 -9.43
C GLY A 66 1.77 14.19 -10.05
N ALA A 67 3.04 13.94 -10.41
CA ALA A 67 3.49 12.63 -10.87
C ALA A 67 4.06 11.82 -9.69
N LEU A 68 3.45 10.67 -9.42
CA LEU A 68 3.93 9.72 -8.41
C LEU A 68 4.80 8.66 -9.11
N PRO A 69 6.14 8.70 -8.96
CA PRO A 69 6.99 7.66 -9.51
C PRO A 69 7.13 6.47 -8.56
N PHE A 70 7.36 5.31 -9.12
CA PHE A 70 7.85 4.13 -8.41
C PHE A 70 8.75 3.32 -9.34
N THR A 71 9.54 2.41 -8.80
CA THR A 71 10.41 1.54 -9.59
C THR A 71 9.95 0.09 -9.47
N PHE A 72 10.11 -0.67 -10.54
CA PHE A 72 9.85 -2.10 -10.52
C PHE A 72 10.76 -2.83 -11.49
N ASP A 73 10.99 -4.12 -11.25
CA ASP A 73 11.70 -5.00 -12.16
C ASP A 73 10.74 -5.99 -12.82
N VAL A 74 11.02 -6.32 -14.09
CA VAL A 74 10.43 -7.46 -14.79
C VAL A 74 11.42 -8.62 -14.72
N VAL A 75 11.01 -9.71 -14.06
CA VAL A 75 11.86 -10.89 -13.84
C VAL A 75 11.22 -12.13 -14.44
N TYR A 76 11.81 -12.65 -15.52
CA TYR A 76 11.32 -13.86 -16.18
C TYR A 76 11.58 -15.11 -15.34
N GLU A 77 10.57 -15.95 -15.27
CA GLU A 77 10.57 -17.25 -14.58
C GLU A 77 10.72 -18.39 -15.59
N THR A 78 10.19 -18.18 -16.80
CA THR A 78 10.34 -19.06 -17.97
C THR A 78 10.61 -18.19 -19.20
N ASP A 79 10.64 -18.77 -20.40
CA ASP A 79 10.79 -18.00 -21.64
C ASP A 79 9.57 -17.11 -21.94
N THR A 80 8.41 -17.35 -21.31
CA THR A 80 7.15 -16.65 -21.62
C THR A 80 6.44 -16.06 -20.41
N THR A 81 6.82 -16.47 -19.19
CA THR A 81 6.20 -15.99 -17.95
C THR A 81 7.19 -15.18 -17.14
N PHE A 82 6.72 -14.12 -16.51
CA PHE A 82 7.51 -13.25 -15.65
C PHE A 82 6.67 -12.77 -14.48
N ARG A 83 7.34 -12.41 -13.40
CA ARG A 83 6.77 -11.67 -12.28
C ARG A 83 7.22 -10.22 -12.32
N MET A 84 6.49 -9.36 -11.63
CA MET A 84 6.86 -7.96 -11.40
C MET A 84 7.29 -7.79 -9.94
N GLU A 85 8.42 -7.12 -9.72
CA GLU A 85 8.94 -6.82 -8.38
C GLU A 85 8.88 -5.30 -8.20
N ILE A 86 7.89 -4.79 -7.47
CA ILE A 86 7.73 -3.36 -7.17
C ILE A 86 8.59 -3.02 -5.96
N HIS A 87 9.39 -1.97 -6.08
CA HIS A 87 10.30 -1.54 -5.01
C HIS A 87 9.73 -0.32 -4.30
N ASN A 88 9.78 -0.31 -2.97
CA ASN A 88 9.40 0.78 -2.09
C ASN A 88 10.38 0.86 -0.92
N GLY A 89 11.47 1.63 -1.06
CA GLY A 89 12.49 1.71 -0.01
C GLY A 89 13.08 0.34 0.29
N GLU A 90 12.82 -0.21 1.48
CA GLU A 90 13.28 -1.54 1.90
C GLU A 90 12.31 -2.67 1.51
N GLU A 91 11.09 -2.34 1.07
CA GLU A 91 10.07 -3.30 0.67
C GLU A 91 10.16 -3.65 -0.81
N THR A 92 9.98 -4.94 -1.11
CA THR A 92 9.75 -5.44 -2.47
C THR A 92 8.42 -6.20 -2.49
N ILE A 93 7.47 -5.72 -3.29
CA ILE A 93 6.16 -6.34 -3.51
C ILE A 93 6.23 -7.19 -4.77
N ILE A 94 5.87 -8.45 -4.65
CA ILE A 94 5.86 -9.39 -5.76
C ILE A 94 4.45 -9.49 -6.35
N VAL A 95 4.32 -9.23 -7.65
CA VAL A 95 3.16 -9.63 -8.44
C VAL A 95 3.54 -10.87 -9.24
N PRO A 96 3.04 -12.06 -8.88
CA PRO A 96 3.45 -13.32 -9.49
C PRO A 96 2.94 -13.42 -10.93
N ALA A 97 3.57 -14.28 -11.72
CA ALA A 97 3.21 -14.46 -13.13
C ALA A 97 1.74 -14.85 -13.36
N ALA A 98 1.11 -15.52 -12.39
CA ALA A 98 -0.30 -15.91 -12.46
C ALA A 98 -1.26 -14.71 -12.50
N ASP A 99 -0.84 -13.56 -11.96
CA ASP A 99 -1.63 -12.31 -11.93
C ASP A 99 -1.25 -11.34 -13.05
N ILE A 100 -0.43 -11.79 -14.01
CA ILE A 100 -0.02 -10.99 -15.17
C ILE A 100 -0.53 -11.66 -16.45
N VAL A 101 -1.44 -10.98 -17.14
CA VAL A 101 -2.04 -11.46 -18.39
C VAL A 101 -1.60 -10.57 -19.55
N THR A 102 -0.95 -11.18 -20.53
CA THR A 102 -0.51 -10.51 -21.76
C THR A 102 -1.37 -10.96 -22.94
N GLY A 103 -1.57 -10.10 -23.92
CA GLY A 103 -2.39 -10.40 -25.08
C GLY A 103 -2.22 -9.38 -26.19
N ARG A 104 -3.15 -9.37 -27.14
CA ARG A 104 -3.18 -8.42 -28.24
C ARG A 104 -4.59 -7.96 -28.54
N ASP A 105 -4.80 -6.65 -28.57
CA ASP A 105 -6.04 -6.06 -29.04
C ASP A 105 -6.07 -6.16 -30.57
N GLN A 106 -6.97 -6.98 -31.12
CA GLN A 106 -7.09 -7.18 -32.57
C GLN A 106 -7.66 -5.96 -33.31
N LEU A 107 -8.41 -5.10 -32.62
CA LEU A 107 -8.99 -3.90 -33.23
C LEU A 107 -7.96 -2.78 -33.34
N GLN A 108 -7.13 -2.61 -32.31
CA GLN A 108 -6.09 -1.58 -32.28
C GLN A 108 -4.73 -2.07 -32.80
N GLY A 109 -4.54 -3.39 -32.91
CA GLY A 109 -3.29 -4.02 -33.35
C GLY A 109 -2.16 -3.94 -32.32
N ARG A 110 -2.44 -3.53 -31.08
CA ARG A 110 -1.47 -3.26 -30.00
C ARG A 110 -1.42 -4.40 -29.00
N ASP A 111 -0.23 -4.65 -28.46
CA ASP A 111 -0.05 -5.63 -27.40
C ASP A 111 -0.55 -5.07 -26.07
N THR A 112 -1.23 -5.91 -25.30
CA THR A 112 -1.93 -5.55 -24.07
C THR A 112 -1.31 -6.29 -22.90
N ILE A 113 -1.25 -5.63 -21.76
CA ILE A 113 -0.88 -6.23 -20.48
C ILE A 113 -1.88 -5.82 -19.41
N ARG A 114 -2.28 -6.80 -18.60
CA ARG A 114 -3.03 -6.62 -17.37
C ARG A 114 -2.22 -7.17 -16.21
N ILE A 115 -2.09 -6.39 -15.15
CA ILE A 115 -1.36 -6.73 -13.94
C ILE A 115 -2.34 -6.58 -12.78
N ASP A 116 -2.87 -7.70 -12.29
CA ASP A 116 -3.76 -7.72 -11.13
C ASP A 116 -2.93 -7.73 -9.84
N PHE A 117 -3.31 -6.94 -8.84
CA PHE A 117 -2.61 -6.98 -7.55
C PHE A 117 -3.17 -8.13 -6.71
N PRO A 118 -2.34 -9.05 -6.18
CA PRO A 118 -2.84 -10.33 -5.66
C PRO A 118 -3.84 -10.15 -4.50
N VAL A 119 -3.54 -9.25 -3.57
CA VAL A 119 -4.35 -9.05 -2.36
C VAL A 119 -5.45 -8.01 -2.57
N TYR A 120 -5.22 -7.00 -3.41
CA TYR A 120 -6.10 -5.85 -3.54
C TYR A 120 -6.97 -5.93 -4.79
N ASP A 121 -8.22 -5.47 -4.71
CA ASP A 121 -9.12 -5.40 -5.86
C ASP A 121 -8.81 -4.20 -6.78
N THR A 122 -7.57 -4.18 -7.28
CA THR A 122 -7.04 -3.18 -8.19
C THR A 122 -6.19 -3.86 -9.26
N HIS A 123 -5.99 -3.19 -10.38
CA HIS A 123 -5.12 -3.69 -11.45
C HIS A 123 -4.57 -2.56 -12.30
N ILE A 124 -3.45 -2.82 -13.00
CA ILE A 124 -3.02 -2.01 -14.13
C ILE A 124 -3.55 -2.67 -15.41
N SER A 125 -4.17 -1.87 -16.27
CA SER A 125 -4.57 -2.27 -17.62
C SER A 125 -3.91 -1.34 -18.62
N ALA A 126 -3.05 -1.89 -19.47
CA ALA A 126 -2.17 -1.11 -20.32
C ALA A 126 -1.92 -1.75 -21.69
N TYR A 127 -1.46 -0.91 -22.62
CA TYR A 127 -0.75 -1.34 -23.81
C TYR A 127 0.74 -1.29 -23.55
N HIS A 128 1.51 -2.13 -24.24
CA HIS A 128 2.97 -2.01 -24.25
C HIS A 128 3.50 -1.99 -25.68
N GLU A 129 4.57 -1.22 -25.87
CA GLU A 129 5.27 -1.12 -27.14
C GLU A 129 6.74 -0.81 -26.84
N GLU A 130 7.64 -1.67 -27.32
CA GLU A 130 9.08 -1.58 -27.11
C GLU A 130 9.46 -1.39 -25.62
N ASN A 131 9.79 -0.15 -25.24
CA ASN A 131 10.32 0.24 -23.94
C ASN A 131 9.31 1.01 -23.08
N VAL A 132 8.04 1.09 -23.51
CA VAL A 132 7.00 1.88 -22.85
C VAL A 132 5.77 1.03 -22.57
N ILE A 133 5.22 1.18 -21.37
CA ILE A 133 3.92 0.67 -20.97
C ILE A 133 3.03 1.87 -20.72
N GLU A 134 1.83 1.92 -21.29
CA GLU A 134 0.90 3.03 -21.12
C GLU A 134 -0.51 2.51 -20.89
N GLY A 135 -1.14 2.98 -19.82
CA GLY A 135 -2.46 2.51 -19.44
C GLY A 135 -3.02 3.24 -18.24
N VAL A 136 -3.74 2.49 -17.42
CA VAL A 136 -4.40 3.00 -16.21
C VAL A 136 -4.27 2.01 -15.07
N TRP A 137 -4.00 2.51 -13.86
CA TRP A 137 -4.29 1.80 -12.63
C TRP A 137 -5.76 2.03 -12.26
N VAL A 138 -6.49 0.94 -12.01
CA VAL A 138 -7.93 0.92 -11.78
C VAL A 138 -8.21 0.41 -10.38
N VAL A 139 -9.06 1.13 -9.64
CA VAL A 139 -9.49 0.75 -8.29
C VAL A 139 -10.98 0.43 -8.34
N HIS A 140 -11.35 -0.84 -8.21
CA HIS A 140 -12.73 -1.29 -8.45
C HIS A 140 -13.71 -0.92 -7.33
N TYR A 141 -13.20 -0.78 -6.10
CA TYR A 141 -13.99 -0.41 -4.93
C TYR A 141 -14.23 1.10 -4.78
N ARG A 142 -13.99 1.86 -5.85
CA ARG A 142 -14.29 3.29 -5.97
C ARG A 142 -14.99 3.56 -7.28
N ASP A 143 -15.92 4.51 -7.27
CA ASP A 143 -16.72 4.81 -8.47
C ASP A 143 -15.85 5.35 -9.61
N ASN A 144 -15.80 4.58 -10.70
CA ASN A 144 -15.04 4.85 -11.93
C ASN A 144 -13.62 5.42 -11.71
N TYR A 145 -12.94 4.94 -10.67
CA TYR A 145 -11.69 5.53 -10.24
C TYR A 145 -10.48 4.93 -10.98
N ARG A 146 -9.77 5.79 -11.72
CA ARG A 146 -8.63 5.41 -12.55
C ARG A 146 -7.53 6.47 -12.49
N ILE A 147 -6.28 6.03 -12.46
CA ILE A 147 -5.10 6.90 -12.52
C ILE A 147 -4.28 6.50 -13.76
N PRO A 148 -3.95 7.44 -14.67
CA PRO A 148 -3.06 7.14 -15.79
C PRO A 148 -1.73 6.58 -15.29
N PHE A 149 -1.26 5.53 -15.95
CA PHE A 149 -0.03 4.81 -15.64
C PHE A 149 0.90 4.82 -16.85
N LYS A 150 2.19 5.10 -16.61
CA LYS A 150 3.26 4.99 -17.59
C LYS A 150 4.45 4.25 -17.00
N GLY A 151 4.97 3.24 -17.70
CA GLY A 151 6.19 2.51 -17.38
C GLY A 151 7.26 2.76 -18.42
N TYR A 152 8.49 3.04 -18.00
CA TYR A 152 9.63 3.26 -18.90
C TYR A 152 10.77 2.30 -18.58
N PHE A 153 11.11 1.45 -19.54
CA PHE A 153 12.22 0.51 -19.43
C PHE A 153 13.58 1.22 -19.34
N GLY A 154 14.53 0.60 -18.64
CA GLY A 154 15.92 1.06 -18.54
C GLY A 154 16.11 2.30 -17.66
N LYS A 155 15.09 2.70 -16.90
CA LYS A 155 15.14 3.86 -15.99
C LYS A 155 15.09 3.37 -14.54
N GLY A 156 16.26 3.33 -13.90
CA GLY A 156 16.38 2.90 -12.49
C GLY A 156 16.27 4.02 -11.44
N HIS A 157 15.96 5.27 -11.82
CA HIS A 157 15.78 6.36 -10.85
C HIS A 157 14.29 6.54 -10.53
N ARG A 158 13.96 6.85 -9.27
CA ARG A 158 12.57 7.13 -8.84
C ARG A 158 12.11 8.53 -9.27
N PHE A 159 12.63 9.60 -8.67
CA PHE A 159 12.17 10.96 -8.96
C PHE A 159 12.91 11.62 -10.13
N THR A 160 14.22 11.80 -10.00
CA THR A 160 15.04 12.53 -10.97
C THR A 160 16.45 11.94 -11.02
N PRO A 161 17.14 11.97 -12.18
CA PRO A 161 18.55 11.63 -12.26
C PRO A 161 19.46 12.77 -11.75
N LEU A 162 18.89 13.95 -11.47
CA LEU A 162 19.63 15.09 -10.92
C LEU A 162 20.14 14.79 -9.50
N ARG A 163 21.24 15.46 -9.14
CA ARG A 163 21.89 15.35 -7.83
C ARG A 163 22.36 16.72 -7.36
N LYS A 164 21.41 17.63 -7.12
CA LYS A 164 21.69 18.92 -6.48
C LYS A 164 22.07 18.68 -5.03
N GLU A 165 23.17 19.26 -4.58
CA GLU A 165 23.60 19.11 -3.18
C GLU A 165 22.47 19.53 -2.22
N PRO A 166 22.03 18.66 -1.30
CA PRO A 166 21.03 19.01 -0.29
C PRO A 166 21.47 20.20 0.55
N THR A 167 20.57 21.15 0.79
CA THR A 167 20.87 22.31 1.66
C THR A 167 20.86 21.94 3.14
N ALA A 168 20.26 20.80 3.49
CA ALA A 168 20.20 20.27 4.84
C ALA A 168 20.11 18.73 4.84
N ASP A 169 20.44 18.14 5.98
CA ASP A 169 20.13 16.75 6.32
C ASP A 169 18.82 16.73 7.14
N ILE A 170 17.79 16.07 6.60
CA ILE A 170 16.47 15.96 7.22
C ILE A 170 16.25 14.64 7.97
N SER A 171 17.29 13.82 8.14
CA SER A 171 17.22 12.60 8.96
C SER A 171 16.72 12.90 10.37
N GLY A 172 15.93 11.99 10.95
CA GLY A 172 15.42 12.04 12.31
C GLY A 172 13.90 12.07 12.40
N THR A 173 13.41 12.32 13.62
CA THR A 173 11.99 12.35 13.97
C THR A 173 11.44 13.78 13.90
N TRP A 174 10.26 13.91 13.30
CA TRP A 174 9.57 15.17 13.11
C TRP A 174 8.13 15.06 13.62
N GLU A 175 7.72 16.02 14.43
CA GLU A 175 6.31 16.23 14.76
C GLU A 175 5.62 16.88 13.57
N VAL A 176 4.53 16.28 13.09
CA VAL A 176 3.83 16.69 11.87
C VAL A 176 2.40 17.08 12.21
N MET A 177 1.91 18.16 11.59
CA MET A 177 0.50 18.45 11.51
C MET A 177 0.07 18.41 10.04
N PHE A 178 -0.86 17.51 9.73
CA PHE A 178 -1.54 17.48 8.44
C PHE A 178 -2.77 18.38 8.51
N SER A 179 -3.04 19.10 7.42
CA SER A 179 -4.22 19.94 7.25
C SER A 179 -4.81 19.67 5.87
N ASP A 180 -5.99 19.05 5.82
CA ASP A 180 -6.80 18.98 4.60
C ASP A 180 -7.89 20.06 4.61
N LYS A 181 -8.87 19.97 3.71
CA LYS A 181 -9.90 21.01 3.57
C LYS A 181 -10.78 21.15 4.80
N ASP A 182 -10.99 20.04 5.53
CA ASP A 182 -12.05 19.93 6.53
C ASP A 182 -11.50 19.62 7.93
N SER A 183 -10.23 19.21 8.04
CA SER A 183 -9.66 18.75 9.30
C SER A 183 -8.14 18.91 9.39
N GLU A 184 -7.65 18.90 10.63
CA GLU A 184 -6.24 18.73 10.94
C GLU A 184 -6.04 17.46 11.77
N TYR A 185 -4.92 16.77 11.56
CA TYR A 185 -4.56 15.60 12.36
C TYR A 185 -3.05 15.50 12.57
N PRO A 186 -2.63 15.00 13.76
CA PRO A 186 -1.22 14.87 14.08
C PRO A 186 -0.60 13.67 13.37
N GLY A 187 0.70 13.78 13.13
CA GLY A 187 1.53 12.69 12.65
C GLY A 187 2.96 12.80 13.15
N ILE A 188 3.76 11.77 12.88
CA ILE A 188 5.20 11.78 13.14
C ILE A 188 5.90 11.27 11.88
N ALA A 189 6.84 12.05 11.34
CA ALA A 189 7.69 11.57 10.26
C ALA A 189 9.00 11.01 10.81
N GLU A 190 9.46 9.90 10.24
CA GLU A 190 10.72 9.25 10.56
C GLU A 190 11.53 9.16 9.27
N PHE A 191 12.59 9.96 9.15
CA PHE A 191 13.40 10.03 7.93
C PHE A 191 14.82 9.55 8.16
N THR A 192 15.36 8.89 7.13
CA THR A 192 16.79 8.58 7.00
C THR A 192 17.28 9.11 5.66
N GLN A 193 18.30 9.95 5.70
CA GLN A 193 18.90 10.54 4.50
C GLN A 193 20.35 10.09 4.34
N ASN A 194 20.71 9.72 3.12
CA ASN A 194 22.09 9.49 2.69
C ASN A 194 22.36 10.29 1.43
N LYS A 195 23.05 11.44 1.58
CA LYS A 195 23.22 12.44 0.51
C LYS A 195 21.85 12.84 -0.05
N ASN A 196 21.62 12.63 -1.35
CA ASN A 196 20.34 12.89 -2.01
C ASN A 196 19.30 11.80 -1.79
N HIS A 197 19.67 10.59 -1.36
CA HIS A 197 18.72 9.51 -1.18
C HIS A 197 18.00 9.67 0.16
N LEU A 198 16.69 9.50 0.15
CA LEU A 198 15.82 9.68 1.30
C LEU A 198 14.86 8.51 1.41
N THR A 199 14.78 7.92 2.59
CA THR A 199 13.78 6.93 2.96
C THR A 199 13.07 7.36 4.23
N GLY A 200 11.89 6.80 4.48
CA GLY A 200 11.21 7.02 5.74
C GLY A 200 9.75 6.61 5.71
N THR A 201 9.02 7.09 6.71
CA THR A 201 7.58 6.90 6.80
C THR A 201 6.94 8.04 7.58
N PHE A 202 5.61 8.11 7.54
CA PHE A 202 4.83 8.91 8.47
C PHE A 202 3.93 7.98 9.27
N ARG A 203 3.87 8.19 10.58
CA ARG A 203 2.90 7.58 11.48
C ARG A 203 1.77 8.57 11.76
N THR A 204 0.56 8.05 11.81
CA THR A 204 -0.64 8.74 12.29
C THR A 204 -1.23 7.93 13.45
N GLU A 205 -2.25 8.46 14.11
CA GLU A 205 -2.97 7.71 15.16
C GLU A 205 -3.67 6.43 14.63
N THR A 206 -3.77 6.27 13.31
CA THR A 206 -4.44 5.11 12.69
C THR A 206 -3.48 4.07 12.10
N GLY A 207 -2.19 4.38 12.07
CA GLY A 207 -1.13 3.55 11.48
C GLY A 207 -0.16 4.38 10.63
N ASP A 208 0.72 3.69 9.92
CA ASP A 208 1.78 4.31 9.12
C ASP A 208 1.50 4.33 7.62
N TYR A 209 2.34 5.08 6.90
CA TYR A 209 2.27 5.29 5.45
C TYR A 209 3.30 4.45 4.68
N ARG A 210 3.70 3.30 5.25
CA ARG A 210 4.63 2.30 4.69
C ARG A 210 6.00 2.87 4.33
N TYR A 211 6.77 2.10 3.57
CA TYR A 211 8.14 2.37 3.15
C TYR A 211 8.19 3.43 2.05
N LEU A 212 8.30 4.70 2.43
CA LEU A 212 8.49 5.79 1.48
C LEU A 212 9.94 5.84 1.01
N GLU A 213 10.13 6.09 -0.27
CA GLU A 213 11.44 6.31 -0.87
C GLU A 213 11.43 7.52 -1.79
N GLY A 214 12.54 8.24 -1.84
CA GLY A 214 12.74 9.30 -2.80
C GLY A 214 14.05 10.05 -2.61
N THR A 215 13.98 11.38 -2.66
CA THR A 215 15.19 12.19 -2.78
C THR A 215 15.08 13.59 -2.19
N VAL A 216 16.20 14.11 -1.69
CA VAL A 216 16.40 15.53 -1.39
C VAL A 216 17.23 16.16 -2.51
N GLN A 217 16.77 17.29 -3.05
CA GLN A 217 17.42 18.06 -4.11
C GLN A 217 17.43 19.54 -3.72
N GLY A 218 18.61 20.08 -3.40
CA GLY A 218 18.68 21.43 -2.82
C GLY A 218 17.84 21.51 -1.54
N ASN A 219 16.87 22.41 -1.52
CA ASN A 219 15.94 22.60 -0.39
C ASN A 219 14.56 21.92 -0.59
N LYS A 220 14.45 20.93 -1.50
CA LYS A 220 13.21 20.21 -1.76
C LYS A 220 13.38 18.73 -1.46
N ALA A 221 12.38 18.11 -0.86
CA ALA A 221 12.32 16.68 -0.60
C ALA A 221 11.10 16.06 -1.28
N TYR A 222 11.26 14.84 -1.80
CA TYR A 222 10.24 14.09 -2.51
C TYR A 222 10.25 12.65 -2.03
N LEU A 223 9.08 12.08 -1.78
CA LEU A 223 8.90 10.70 -1.32
C LEU A 223 7.65 10.11 -1.97
N SER A 224 7.70 8.84 -2.34
CA SER A 224 6.52 8.12 -2.83
C SER A 224 6.52 6.66 -2.40
N VAL A 225 5.31 6.09 -2.34
CA VAL A 225 5.08 4.65 -2.26
C VAL A 225 3.91 4.28 -3.16
N PHE A 226 4.04 3.14 -3.83
CA PHE A 226 2.94 2.50 -4.56
C PHE A 226 2.94 1.01 -4.26
N ASP A 227 1.86 0.51 -3.66
CA ASP A 227 1.77 -0.87 -3.17
C ASP A 227 0.58 -1.65 -3.78
N GLY A 228 -0.10 -1.06 -4.77
CA GLY A 228 -1.32 -1.62 -5.35
C GLY A 228 -2.61 -1.26 -4.61
N SER A 229 -2.55 -0.70 -3.40
CA SER A 229 -3.69 -0.12 -2.68
C SER A 229 -3.52 1.39 -2.47
N HIS A 230 -2.34 1.80 -2.04
CA HIS A 230 -1.92 3.19 -1.88
C HIS A 230 -1.15 3.70 -3.09
N ALA A 231 -1.36 4.98 -3.36
CA ALA A 231 -0.59 5.80 -4.28
C ALA A 231 -0.27 7.09 -3.54
N PHE A 232 0.77 7.08 -2.71
CA PHE A 232 1.16 8.22 -1.89
C PHE A 232 2.31 9.01 -2.51
N LEU A 233 2.14 10.33 -2.56
CA LEU A 233 3.16 11.28 -3.01
C LEU A 233 3.30 12.38 -1.95
N PHE A 234 4.52 12.55 -1.46
CA PHE A 234 4.91 13.61 -0.56
C PHE A 234 5.93 14.51 -1.23
N GLU A 235 5.70 15.81 -1.10
CA GLU A 235 6.58 16.86 -1.58
C GLU A 235 6.78 17.84 -0.44
N ALA A 236 8.01 18.26 -0.17
CA ALA A 236 8.31 19.20 0.90
C ALA A 236 9.36 20.22 0.47
N LYS A 237 9.26 21.42 1.04
CA LYS A 237 10.29 22.44 1.04
C LYS A 237 10.90 22.51 2.44
N ILE A 238 12.23 22.55 2.47
CA ILE A 238 13.03 22.77 3.67
C ILE A 238 13.13 24.28 3.86
N GLY A 239 12.60 24.77 4.98
CA GLY A 239 12.66 26.17 5.39
C GLY A 239 14.06 26.55 5.90
N ASP A 240 14.38 27.85 5.83
CA ASP A 240 15.64 28.39 6.37
C ASP A 240 15.72 28.24 7.90
N ASP A 241 14.57 28.12 8.57
CA ASP A 241 14.42 27.84 9.99
C ASP A 241 14.56 26.33 10.34
N GLY A 242 14.78 25.49 9.32
CA GLY A 242 14.87 24.05 9.45
C GLY A 242 13.53 23.32 9.55
N SER A 243 12.39 24.02 9.44
CA SER A 243 11.08 23.36 9.35
C SER A 243 10.84 22.73 7.98
N LEU A 244 9.90 21.80 7.90
CA LEU A 244 9.43 21.22 6.64
C LEU A 244 8.00 21.68 6.39
N VAL A 245 7.71 22.12 5.17
CA VAL A 245 6.35 22.41 4.73
C VAL A 245 6.12 21.70 3.41
N GLY A 246 5.03 20.96 3.31
CA GLY A 246 4.79 20.10 2.17
C GLY A 246 3.34 19.82 1.86
N THR A 247 3.16 18.99 0.84
CA THR A 247 1.89 18.46 0.40
C THR A 247 1.96 16.93 0.38
N PHE A 248 0.86 16.30 0.76
CA PHE A 248 0.62 14.87 0.69
C PHE A 248 -0.56 14.63 -0.25
N ARG A 249 -0.39 13.74 -1.23
CA ARG A 249 -1.47 13.25 -2.09
C ARG A 249 -1.65 11.75 -1.87
N SER A 250 -2.90 11.33 -1.74
CA SER A 250 -3.31 9.91 -1.78
C SER A 250 -4.18 9.71 -3.02
N GLY A 251 -3.54 9.22 -4.08
CA GLY A 251 -4.12 9.18 -5.41
C GLY A 251 -4.58 10.57 -5.90
N ARG A 252 -5.65 10.58 -6.68
CA ARG A 252 -6.27 11.78 -7.29
C ARG A 252 -7.36 12.42 -6.43
N HIS A 253 -7.73 11.80 -5.31
CA HIS A 253 -8.95 12.14 -4.56
C HIS A 253 -8.68 12.83 -3.22
N TYR A 254 -7.46 12.72 -2.69
CA TYR A 254 -7.11 13.28 -1.39
C TYR A 254 -5.81 14.08 -1.48
N ILE A 255 -5.84 15.28 -0.91
CA ILE A 255 -4.71 16.18 -0.78
C ILE A 255 -4.74 16.83 0.60
N ALA A 256 -3.59 16.87 1.26
CA ALA A 256 -3.39 17.57 2.51
C ALA A 256 -2.08 18.37 2.44
N ASN A 257 -2.07 19.55 3.03
CA ASN A 257 -0.83 20.21 3.37
C ASN A 257 -0.30 19.63 4.67
N TRP A 258 1.00 19.74 4.90
CA TRP A 258 1.58 19.37 6.17
C TRP A 258 2.73 20.28 6.54
N LYS A 259 2.93 20.44 7.85
CA LYS A 259 4.07 21.14 8.43
C LYS A 259 4.74 20.23 9.43
N ALA A 260 6.06 20.28 9.50
CA ALA A 260 6.80 19.49 10.45
C ALA A 260 7.93 20.26 11.11
N THR A 261 8.09 20.00 12.41
CA THR A 261 9.18 20.52 13.23
C THR A 261 9.94 19.37 13.86
N ARG A 262 11.27 19.47 13.90
CA ARG A 262 12.13 18.43 14.43
C ARG A 262 11.83 18.23 15.92
N ASN A 263 11.44 17.01 16.30
CA ASN A 263 11.08 16.68 17.67
C ASN A 263 11.31 15.17 17.90
N ALA A 264 12.37 14.84 18.63
CA ALA A 264 12.72 13.45 18.95
C ALA A 264 11.74 12.79 19.94
N GLU A 265 11.05 13.60 20.73
CA GLU A 265 10.11 13.17 21.77
C GLU A 265 8.64 13.26 21.31
N ALA A 266 8.42 13.45 20.00
CA ALA A 266 7.07 13.52 19.44
C ALA A 266 6.32 12.21 19.74
N SER A 267 5.07 12.35 20.20
CA SER A 267 4.20 11.22 20.55
C SER A 267 2.81 11.41 19.97
N LEU A 268 2.17 10.30 19.59
CA LEU A 268 0.77 10.27 19.19
C LEU A 268 -0.11 9.80 20.35
N ALA A 269 -1.43 9.88 20.19
CA ALA A 269 -2.35 9.29 21.14
C ALA A 269 -2.03 7.80 21.36
N ASP A 270 -2.21 7.35 22.61
CA ASP A 270 -2.02 5.95 22.97
C ASP A 270 -3.05 5.07 22.26
N PRO A 271 -2.62 4.13 21.39
CA PRO A 271 -3.52 3.27 20.63
C PRO A 271 -4.43 2.41 21.52
N ASP A 272 -4.03 2.14 22.77
CA ASP A 272 -4.80 1.33 23.72
C ASP A 272 -5.96 2.11 24.37
N ASN A 273 -6.00 3.43 24.17
CA ASN A 273 -6.97 4.32 24.81
C ASN A 273 -7.96 4.98 23.84
N MET A 274 -7.79 4.78 22.52
CA MET A 274 -8.59 5.45 21.51
C MET A 274 -10.01 4.89 21.40
N THR A 275 -10.15 3.57 21.48
CA THR A 275 -11.44 2.84 21.50
C THR A 275 -11.56 2.07 22.81
N ARG A 276 -12.77 2.03 23.36
CA ARG A 276 -13.09 1.34 24.63
C ARG A 276 -14.37 0.54 24.49
N MET A 277 -14.56 -0.43 25.36
CA MET A 277 -15.86 -1.06 25.52
C MET A 277 -16.87 -0.06 26.09
N VAL A 278 -18.13 -0.17 25.67
CA VAL A 278 -19.26 0.52 26.31
C VAL A 278 -19.62 -0.25 27.57
N ASP A 279 -19.63 0.45 28.72
CA ASP A 279 -19.87 -0.16 30.03
C ASP A 279 -21.14 -1.03 30.05
N GLY A 280 -21.02 -2.23 30.60
CA GLY A 280 -22.12 -3.18 30.74
C GLY A 280 -22.58 -3.87 29.44
N THR A 281 -21.92 -3.60 28.29
CA THR A 281 -22.24 -4.24 27.01
C THR A 281 -21.19 -5.30 26.67
N PRO A 282 -21.54 -6.61 26.70
CA PRO A 282 -20.58 -7.66 26.41
C PRO A 282 -20.19 -7.68 24.93
N LEU A 283 -19.01 -8.24 24.63
CA LEU A 283 -18.61 -8.51 23.26
C LEU A 283 -19.52 -9.60 22.66
N LYS A 284 -20.23 -9.27 21.58
CA LYS A 284 -21.10 -10.20 20.88
C LYS A 284 -21.22 -9.85 19.41
N PHE A 285 -21.02 -10.84 18.54
CA PHE A 285 -21.24 -10.69 17.11
C PHE A 285 -21.62 -12.03 16.48
N SER A 286 -22.21 -11.97 15.30
CA SER A 286 -22.53 -13.13 14.48
C SER A 286 -22.55 -12.71 13.02
N PHE A 287 -21.58 -13.18 12.24
CA PHE A 287 -21.36 -12.72 10.85
C PHE A 287 -21.01 -13.88 9.93
N GLN A 288 -21.28 -13.73 8.65
CA GLN A 288 -21.02 -14.77 7.66
C GLN A 288 -19.55 -14.79 7.26
N ASN A 289 -18.97 -15.98 7.11
CA ASN A 289 -17.67 -16.18 6.47
C ASN A 289 -17.81 -16.28 4.94
N SER A 290 -16.67 -16.42 4.24
CA SER A 290 -16.59 -16.56 2.79
C SER A 290 -17.29 -17.80 2.20
N LYS A 291 -17.66 -18.78 3.05
CA LYS A 291 -18.41 -19.99 2.71
C LYS A 291 -19.92 -19.86 2.99
N GLY A 292 -20.37 -18.71 3.50
CA GLY A 292 -21.76 -18.45 3.87
C GLY A 292 -22.17 -19.03 5.23
N GLU A 293 -21.21 -19.54 6.00
CA GLU A 293 -21.46 -20.05 7.36
C GLU A 293 -21.51 -18.88 8.34
N LEU A 294 -22.53 -18.85 9.19
CA LEU A 294 -22.63 -17.86 10.25
C LEU A 294 -21.71 -18.28 11.40
N VAL A 295 -20.78 -17.41 11.77
CA VAL A 295 -19.81 -17.62 12.84
C VAL A 295 -20.11 -16.63 13.97
N SER A 296 -20.21 -17.14 15.19
CA SER A 296 -20.52 -16.38 16.40
C SER A 296 -19.46 -16.60 17.47
N LEU A 297 -19.24 -15.59 18.32
CA LEU A 297 -18.38 -15.74 19.51
C LEU A 297 -18.90 -16.81 20.49
N ASP A 298 -20.20 -17.11 20.43
CA ASP A 298 -20.88 -18.10 21.29
C ASP A 298 -20.72 -19.55 20.79
N ASP A 299 -20.14 -19.78 19.60
CA ASP A 299 -19.96 -21.12 19.03
C ASP A 299 -19.05 -21.99 19.92
N GLU A 300 -19.36 -23.29 20.02
CA GLU A 300 -18.67 -24.25 20.90
C GLU A 300 -17.15 -24.22 20.76
N ARG A 301 -16.65 -24.04 19.53
CA ARG A 301 -15.22 -23.92 19.23
C ARG A 301 -14.50 -22.83 20.04
N TYR A 302 -15.19 -21.74 20.34
CA TYR A 302 -14.63 -20.53 20.96
C TYR A 302 -14.85 -20.48 22.47
N GLN A 303 -15.68 -21.36 23.04
CA GLN A 303 -15.98 -21.35 24.47
C GLN A 303 -14.74 -21.69 25.31
N GLY A 304 -14.49 -20.90 26.36
CA GLY A 304 -13.39 -21.13 27.30
C GLY A 304 -11.98 -20.91 26.72
N LYS A 305 -11.85 -20.34 25.53
CA LYS A 305 -10.55 -20.04 24.88
C LYS A 305 -10.23 -18.55 24.86
N PRO A 306 -8.97 -18.13 25.04
CA PRO A 306 -8.57 -16.76 24.75
C PRO A 306 -8.65 -16.49 23.25
N LYS A 307 -8.89 -15.23 22.87
CA LYS A 307 -9.13 -14.86 21.47
C LYS A 307 -8.51 -13.53 21.11
N LEU A 308 -8.11 -13.41 19.86
CA LEU A 308 -7.85 -12.15 19.19
C LEU A 308 -8.97 -11.86 18.19
N ILE A 309 -9.63 -10.71 18.32
CA ILE A 309 -10.64 -10.27 17.36
C ILE A 309 -10.08 -9.10 16.56
N LYS A 310 -9.86 -9.31 15.26
CA LYS A 310 -9.31 -8.30 14.35
C LYS A 310 -10.43 -7.57 13.65
N ILE A 311 -10.52 -6.26 13.78
CA ILE A 311 -11.41 -5.41 12.99
C ILE A 311 -10.59 -4.87 11.83
N MET A 312 -10.91 -5.26 10.59
CA MET A 312 -10.03 -5.05 9.43
C MET A 312 -10.81 -4.74 8.15
N GLY A 313 -10.11 -4.49 7.06
CA GLY A 313 -10.66 -4.53 5.71
C GLY A 313 -9.62 -5.02 4.72
N THR A 314 -10.03 -5.82 3.74
CA THR A 314 -9.09 -6.46 2.78
C THR A 314 -8.34 -5.46 1.89
N TRP A 315 -8.87 -4.26 1.78
CA TRP A 315 -8.29 -3.12 1.07
C TRP A 315 -7.22 -2.36 1.85
N CYS A 316 -6.97 -2.69 3.12
CA CYS A 316 -6.07 -1.94 4.02
C CYS A 316 -4.68 -2.59 4.15
N PRO A 317 -3.59 -1.93 3.70
CA PRO A 317 -2.24 -2.48 3.80
C PRO A 317 -1.73 -2.69 5.23
N ASN A 318 -2.11 -1.84 6.19
CA ASN A 318 -1.74 -2.06 7.59
C ASN A 318 -2.44 -3.31 8.17
N CYS A 319 -3.64 -3.67 7.69
CA CYS A 319 -4.29 -4.93 8.05
C CYS A 319 -3.58 -6.16 7.44
N MET A 320 -2.99 -5.98 6.25
CA MET A 320 -2.16 -7.00 5.61
C MET A 320 -0.89 -7.26 6.43
N ASP A 321 -0.15 -6.21 6.79
CA ASP A 321 1.08 -6.34 7.60
C ASP A 321 0.79 -6.92 8.99
N GLU A 322 -0.32 -6.53 9.63
CA GLU A 322 -0.76 -7.12 10.90
C GLU A 322 -1.07 -8.62 10.74
N ALA A 323 -1.65 -9.05 9.61
CA ALA A 323 -1.89 -10.47 9.35
C ALA A 323 -0.59 -11.25 9.13
N VAL A 324 0.40 -10.68 8.44
CA VAL A 324 1.74 -11.28 8.30
C VAL A 324 2.37 -11.46 9.68
N PHE A 325 2.37 -10.40 10.50
CA PHE A 325 2.87 -10.45 11.87
C PHE A 325 2.19 -11.54 12.71
N LEU A 326 0.84 -11.60 12.69
CA LEU A 326 0.11 -12.59 13.48
C LEU A 326 0.38 -14.02 13.01
N LYS A 327 0.50 -14.26 11.70
CA LYS A 327 0.87 -15.59 11.18
C LYS A 327 2.21 -16.04 11.73
N GLU A 328 3.22 -15.18 11.62
CA GLU A 328 4.57 -15.46 12.14
C GLU A 328 4.52 -15.70 13.65
N TYR A 329 3.86 -14.83 14.40
CA TYR A 329 3.75 -14.94 15.85
C TYR A 329 3.11 -16.27 16.29
N LEU A 330 1.99 -16.67 15.66
CA LEU A 330 1.29 -17.92 16.00
C LEU A 330 2.09 -19.17 15.62
N GLN A 331 2.97 -19.08 14.62
CA GLN A 331 3.86 -20.18 14.23
C GLN A 331 5.07 -20.32 15.16
N GLU A 332 5.59 -19.20 15.67
CA GLU A 332 6.81 -19.15 16.48
C GLU A 332 6.56 -19.34 17.99
N ASN A 333 5.33 -19.23 18.46
CA ASN A 333 4.98 -19.26 19.89
C ASN A 333 3.97 -20.37 20.23
N GLU A 334 3.92 -20.77 21.51
CA GLU A 334 2.95 -21.75 22.02
C GLU A 334 1.56 -21.10 22.19
N THR A 335 0.82 -21.00 21.08
CA THR A 335 -0.49 -20.33 21.03
C THR A 335 -1.62 -21.27 20.60
N GLN A 336 -1.51 -22.58 20.85
CA GLN A 336 -2.47 -23.59 20.38
C GLN A 336 -3.89 -23.38 20.94
N ASP A 337 -4.00 -22.76 22.11
CA ASP A 337 -5.27 -22.43 22.76
C ASP A 337 -5.85 -21.08 22.32
N LEU A 338 -5.08 -20.26 21.60
CA LEU A 338 -5.48 -18.92 21.16
C LEU A 338 -6.25 -19.00 19.83
N GLU A 339 -7.48 -18.51 19.82
CA GLU A 339 -8.26 -18.39 18.58
C GLU A 339 -8.10 -16.98 17.99
N VAL A 340 -8.16 -16.88 16.66
CA VAL A 340 -8.20 -15.59 15.96
C VAL A 340 -9.46 -15.54 15.11
N ILE A 341 -10.14 -14.40 15.09
CA ILE A 341 -11.30 -14.15 14.23
C ILE A 341 -11.13 -12.77 13.61
N ALA A 342 -11.26 -12.65 12.29
CA ALA A 342 -11.24 -11.36 11.60
C ALA A 342 -12.65 -10.92 11.22
N LEU A 343 -12.98 -9.67 11.51
CA LEU A 343 -14.21 -8.97 11.16
C LEU A 343 -13.88 -7.95 10.07
N ALA A 344 -14.19 -8.31 8.82
CA ALA A 344 -13.93 -7.50 7.65
C ALA A 344 -15.05 -6.48 7.42
N PHE A 345 -14.65 -5.20 7.30
CA PHE A 345 -15.48 -4.07 6.94
C PHE A 345 -15.08 -3.60 5.54
N GLU A 346 -15.89 -3.97 4.56
CA GLU A 346 -15.53 -3.91 3.16
C GLU A 346 -16.02 -2.64 2.47
N ARG A 347 -15.29 -2.22 1.42
CA ARG A 347 -15.61 -0.99 0.66
C ARG A 347 -16.92 -1.09 -0.13
N TYR A 348 -17.33 -2.30 -0.50
CA TYR A 348 -18.60 -2.53 -1.21
C TYR A 348 -19.82 -2.65 -0.29
N GLY A 349 -19.61 -2.81 1.03
CA GLY A 349 -20.69 -3.02 2.00
C GLY A 349 -21.11 -4.48 2.15
N ALA A 350 -21.98 -4.76 3.13
CA ALA A 350 -22.35 -6.14 3.49
C ALA A 350 -23.23 -6.85 2.45
N ASP A 351 -24.03 -6.10 1.70
CA ASP A 351 -25.04 -6.66 0.79
C ASP A 351 -24.53 -6.90 -0.65
N ASP A 352 -23.27 -6.55 -0.93
CA ASP A 352 -22.65 -6.70 -2.25
C ASP A 352 -21.71 -7.92 -2.27
N GLU A 353 -21.96 -8.87 -3.18
CA GLU A 353 -21.16 -10.09 -3.35
C GLU A 353 -19.68 -9.81 -3.62
N ARG A 354 -19.32 -8.63 -4.12
CA ARG A 354 -17.92 -8.21 -4.30
C ARG A 354 -17.16 -8.13 -2.97
N SER A 355 -17.83 -7.84 -1.85
CA SER A 355 -17.21 -7.91 -0.52
C SER A 355 -16.76 -9.33 -0.18
N MET A 356 -17.62 -10.32 -0.41
CA MET A 356 -17.26 -11.72 -0.19
C MET A 356 -16.18 -12.19 -1.17
N ALA A 357 -16.20 -11.70 -2.42
CA ALA A 357 -15.14 -11.98 -3.38
C ALA A 357 -13.78 -11.38 -2.94
N ALA A 358 -13.77 -10.17 -2.37
CA ALA A 358 -12.57 -9.55 -1.82
C ALA A 358 -12.03 -10.33 -0.61
N ILE A 359 -12.92 -10.81 0.28
CA ILE A 359 -12.55 -11.68 1.40
C ILE A 359 -11.91 -12.99 0.90
N ARG A 360 -12.53 -13.66 -0.07
CA ARG A 360 -11.97 -14.90 -0.65
C ARG A 360 -10.58 -14.67 -1.24
N ARG A 361 -10.42 -13.61 -2.03
CA ARG A 361 -9.10 -13.22 -2.58
C ARG A 361 -8.08 -13.00 -1.47
N TYR A 362 -8.45 -12.28 -0.41
CA TYR A 362 -7.57 -12.05 0.73
C TYR A 362 -7.18 -13.36 1.43
N GLU A 363 -8.14 -14.25 1.70
CA GLU A 363 -7.88 -15.56 2.32
C GLU A 363 -6.93 -16.42 1.47
N GLU A 364 -7.16 -16.47 0.15
CA GLU A 364 -6.35 -17.22 -0.81
C GLU A 364 -4.91 -16.70 -0.92
N ASN A 365 -4.73 -15.37 -0.98
CA ASN A 365 -3.43 -14.76 -1.22
C ASN A 365 -2.62 -14.55 0.07
N MET A 366 -3.29 -14.34 1.20
CA MET A 366 -2.62 -14.16 2.49
C MET A 366 -2.43 -15.47 3.24
N ASP A 367 -3.14 -16.54 2.85
CA ASP A 367 -3.11 -17.86 3.50
C ASP A 367 -3.26 -17.73 5.03
N VAL A 368 -4.35 -17.08 5.44
CA VAL A 368 -4.63 -16.84 6.86
C VAL A 368 -5.30 -18.06 7.49
N PRO A 369 -4.83 -18.55 8.66
CA PRO A 369 -5.36 -19.76 9.29
C PRO A 369 -6.65 -19.54 10.11
N TRP A 370 -7.22 -18.34 10.07
CA TRP A 370 -8.41 -17.95 10.82
C TRP A 370 -9.54 -17.54 9.89
N PRO A 371 -10.81 -17.64 10.34
CA PRO A 371 -11.94 -17.18 9.54
C PRO A 371 -11.94 -15.66 9.39
N VAL A 372 -12.29 -15.21 8.18
CA VAL A 372 -12.62 -13.80 7.89
C VAL A 372 -14.12 -13.67 7.68
N LEU A 373 -14.77 -12.84 8.48
CA LEU A 373 -16.21 -12.66 8.51
C LEU A 373 -16.59 -11.29 7.93
N LEU A 374 -17.58 -11.24 7.05
CA LEU A 374 -18.11 -9.96 6.54
C LEU A 374 -18.99 -9.31 7.62
N ALA A 375 -18.43 -8.30 8.30
CA ALA A 375 -19.07 -7.64 9.43
C ALA A 375 -19.84 -6.36 9.03
N GLY A 376 -19.51 -5.75 7.89
CA GLY A 376 -20.19 -4.53 7.45
C GLY A 376 -19.48 -3.76 6.35
N SER A 377 -19.90 -2.50 6.20
CA SER A 377 -19.24 -1.51 5.34
C SER A 377 -18.04 -0.88 6.04
N SER A 378 -16.99 -0.54 5.29
CA SER A 378 -15.84 0.23 5.76
C SER A 378 -16.17 1.61 6.34
N ASP A 379 -17.39 2.13 6.11
CA ASP A 379 -17.89 3.36 6.71
C ASP A 379 -17.88 3.27 8.25
N LYS A 380 -17.32 4.27 8.92
CA LYS A 380 -17.12 4.24 10.37
C LYS A 380 -18.43 4.31 11.16
N THR A 381 -19.47 4.93 10.60
CA THR A 381 -20.79 4.99 11.23
C THR A 381 -21.46 3.62 11.16
N GLU A 382 -21.43 2.98 9.99
CA GLU A 382 -21.97 1.63 9.82
C GLU A 382 -21.18 0.58 10.64
N ALA A 383 -19.85 0.72 10.70
CA ALA A 383 -19.02 -0.14 11.54
C ALA A 383 -19.37 -0.02 13.04
N GLY A 384 -19.63 1.19 13.52
CA GLY A 384 -20.10 1.43 14.89
C GLY A 384 -21.47 0.81 15.18
N LYS A 385 -22.37 0.75 14.18
CA LYS A 385 -23.66 0.05 14.32
C LYS A 385 -23.51 -1.47 14.39
N ALA A 386 -22.57 -2.02 13.63
CA ALA A 386 -22.28 -3.46 13.63
C ALA A 386 -21.60 -3.91 14.95
N LEU A 387 -20.83 -3.02 15.58
CA LEU A 387 -20.11 -3.26 16.82
C LEU A 387 -20.50 -2.25 17.91
N PRO A 388 -21.78 -2.24 18.37
CA PRO A 388 -22.29 -1.22 19.29
C PRO A 388 -21.73 -1.35 20.71
N MET A 389 -21.06 -2.46 21.01
CA MET A 389 -20.33 -2.67 22.27
C MET A 389 -19.02 -1.87 22.34
N LEU A 390 -18.56 -1.31 21.22
CA LEU A 390 -17.39 -0.43 21.15
C LEU A 390 -17.83 1.03 21.15
N SER A 391 -17.11 1.88 21.86
CA SER A 391 -17.38 3.32 21.90
C SER A 391 -17.33 3.96 20.51
N LYS A 392 -16.45 3.44 19.64
CA LYS A 392 -16.29 3.80 18.23
C LYS A 392 -15.29 2.87 17.54
N VAL A 393 -15.44 2.68 16.23
CA VAL A 393 -14.40 2.10 15.38
C VAL A 393 -13.65 3.24 14.71
N ILE A 394 -12.36 3.42 15.01
CA ILE A 394 -11.58 4.59 14.55
C ILE A 394 -10.75 4.24 13.33
N SER A 395 -10.00 3.15 13.39
CA SER A 395 -9.04 2.75 12.36
C SER A 395 -9.29 1.31 11.93
N TYR A 396 -8.67 0.94 10.81
CA TYR A 396 -8.45 -0.45 10.44
C TYR A 396 -6.93 -0.60 10.26
N PRO A 397 -6.27 -1.57 10.92
CA PRO A 397 -6.86 -2.55 11.83
C PRO A 397 -7.20 -1.97 13.22
N THR A 398 -8.02 -2.68 13.98
CA THR A 398 -8.16 -2.53 15.44
C THR A 398 -8.21 -3.94 16.03
N LEU A 399 -7.38 -4.22 17.04
CA LEU A 399 -7.21 -5.55 17.61
C LEU A 399 -7.76 -5.61 19.04
N LEU A 400 -8.67 -6.56 19.30
CA LEU A 400 -9.21 -6.81 20.63
C LEU A 400 -8.58 -8.08 21.20
N PHE A 401 -8.12 -7.97 22.45
CA PHE A 401 -7.65 -9.08 23.26
C PHE A 401 -8.78 -9.53 24.16
N VAL A 402 -9.18 -10.79 24.05
CA VAL A 402 -10.38 -11.32 24.70
C VAL A 402 -10.03 -12.53 25.55
N ASP A 403 -10.43 -12.51 26.81
CA ASP A 403 -10.18 -13.60 27.75
C ASP A 403 -11.08 -14.84 27.48
N ARG A 404 -10.85 -15.90 28.26
CA ARG A 404 -11.63 -17.15 28.19
C ARG A 404 -13.11 -16.98 28.57
N ASN A 405 -13.47 -15.88 29.22
CA ASN A 405 -14.84 -15.51 29.62
C ASN A 405 -15.50 -14.52 28.62
N ASN A 406 -14.91 -14.31 27.44
CA ASN A 406 -15.36 -13.33 26.44
C ASN A 406 -15.32 -11.87 26.91
N GLN A 407 -14.48 -11.54 27.91
CA GLN A 407 -14.23 -10.16 28.33
C GLN A 407 -13.05 -9.57 27.55
N VAL A 408 -13.22 -8.36 27.04
CA VAL A 408 -12.16 -7.63 26.35
C VAL A 408 -11.22 -7.03 27.40
N THR A 409 -9.96 -7.47 27.40
CA THR A 409 -8.93 -7.03 28.35
C THR A 409 -8.08 -5.88 27.81
N ARG A 410 -7.97 -5.77 26.47
CA ARG A 410 -7.22 -4.72 25.78
C ARG A 410 -7.80 -4.47 24.39
N ILE A 411 -7.78 -3.23 23.93
CA ILE A 411 -8.15 -2.83 22.56
C ILE A 411 -7.00 -2.00 22.00
N HIS A 412 -6.31 -2.47 20.98
CA HIS A 412 -5.23 -1.75 20.31
C HIS A 412 -5.73 -1.18 18.98
N THR A 413 -5.69 0.15 18.84
CA THR A 413 -6.24 0.86 17.67
C THR A 413 -5.15 1.22 16.67
N GLY A 414 -5.30 0.83 15.41
CA GLY A 414 -4.29 1.05 14.37
C GLY A 414 -3.17 0.02 14.42
N PHE A 415 -2.19 0.19 13.54
CA PHE A 415 -1.00 -0.66 13.49
C PHE A 415 0.17 0.14 12.92
N ASN A 416 1.25 0.23 13.69
CA ASN A 416 2.53 0.75 13.22
C ASN A 416 3.38 -0.43 12.77
N GLY A 417 3.43 -0.63 11.46
CA GLY A 417 4.09 -1.76 10.82
C GLY A 417 5.61 -1.66 10.77
N PRO A 418 6.27 -2.62 10.11
CA PRO A 418 7.72 -2.76 10.16
C PRO A 418 8.49 -1.60 9.50
N ALA A 419 7.81 -0.73 8.76
CA ALA A 419 8.37 0.53 8.25
C ALA A 419 8.68 1.57 9.36
N THR A 420 8.29 1.31 10.61
CA THR A 420 8.35 2.28 11.71
C THR A 420 9.30 1.87 12.82
N SER A 421 9.82 2.86 13.55
CA SER A 421 10.58 2.66 14.78
C SER A 421 9.76 1.99 15.91
N GLN A 422 8.43 2.08 15.86
CA GLN A 422 7.52 1.60 16.91
C GLN A 422 7.20 0.11 16.81
N TYR A 423 7.52 -0.54 15.69
CA TYR A 423 7.14 -1.92 15.46
C TYR A 423 7.74 -2.89 16.49
N ALA A 424 8.99 -2.68 16.90
CA ALA A 424 9.63 -3.50 17.93
C ALA A 424 8.92 -3.39 19.29
N ASP A 425 8.40 -2.21 19.62
CA ASP A 425 7.70 -1.94 20.88
C ASP A 425 6.31 -2.55 20.86
N PHE A 426 5.61 -2.43 19.73
CA PHE A 426 4.37 -3.14 19.47
C PHE A 426 4.53 -4.66 19.66
N LYS A 427 5.56 -5.29 19.06
CA LYS A 427 5.79 -6.73 19.20
C LYS A 427 5.95 -7.17 20.66
N ARG A 428 6.72 -6.43 21.47
CA ARG A 428 6.93 -6.74 22.89
C ARG A 428 5.64 -6.57 23.71
N SER A 429 4.91 -5.49 23.45
CA SER A 429 3.64 -5.22 24.11
C SER A 429 2.58 -6.26 23.74
N PHE A 430 2.55 -6.68 22.47
CA PHE A 430 1.67 -7.74 21.99
C PHE A 430 1.98 -9.09 22.65
N ASP A 431 3.24 -9.53 22.68
CA ASP A 431 3.67 -10.77 23.33
C ASP A 431 3.25 -10.79 24.81
N THR A 432 3.45 -9.67 25.51
CA THR A 432 3.04 -9.54 26.92
C THR A 432 1.54 -9.77 27.09
N SER A 433 0.71 -9.10 26.28
CA SER A 433 -0.75 -9.28 26.37
C SER A 433 -1.22 -10.68 25.99
N VAL A 434 -0.60 -11.32 25.00
CA VAL A 434 -0.96 -12.70 24.63
C VAL A 434 -0.57 -13.68 25.75
N ARG A 435 0.59 -13.52 26.38
CA ARG A 435 0.99 -14.34 27.53
C ARG A 435 0.02 -14.16 28.69
N GLU A 436 -0.38 -12.94 29.01
CA GLU A 436 -1.38 -12.69 30.06
C GLU A 436 -2.72 -13.37 29.75
N LEU A 437 -3.16 -13.37 28.50
CA LEU A 437 -4.37 -14.10 28.07
C LEU A 437 -4.25 -15.61 28.23
N LEU A 438 -3.07 -16.17 27.97
CA LEU A 438 -2.80 -17.61 28.06
C LEU A 438 -2.58 -18.07 29.51
N GLU A 439 -1.89 -17.26 30.32
CA GLU A 439 -1.51 -17.55 31.72
C GLU A 439 -2.61 -17.26 32.72
N GLY A 440 -3.57 -16.38 32.40
CA GLY A 440 -4.63 -15.87 33.29
C GLY A 440 -5.55 -16.91 33.95
N ASP A 441 -5.26 -18.20 33.78
CA ASP A 441 -5.94 -19.36 34.37
C ASP A 441 -5.03 -20.29 35.23
N ALA A 442 -3.75 -19.98 35.48
CA ALA A 442 -2.95 -20.78 36.42
C ALA A 442 -3.34 -20.58 37.91
N SER A 443 -4.29 -19.70 38.21
CA SER A 443 -4.57 -19.24 39.59
C SER A 443 -6.05 -19.02 39.96
N LYS A 444 -7.00 -19.77 39.40
CA LYS A 444 -8.38 -19.79 39.91
C LYS A 444 -8.92 -21.18 40.18
#